data_AF-A0A661I627-F1
#
_entry.id   AF-A0A661I627-F1
#
_cell.length_a   1.000
_cell.length_b   1.000
_cell.length_c   1.000
_cell.angle_alpha   90.00
_cell.angle_beta   90.00
_cell.angle_gamma   90.00
#
_symmetry.space_group_name_H-M   'P 1'
#
loop_
_entity.id
_entity.type
_entity.pdbx_description
1 polymer ?
#
loop_
_entity_poly.entity_id
_entity_poly.type
_entity_poly.pdbx_seq_one_letter_code
_entity_poly.pdbx_strand_id
1 'polypeptide(L)'
;MMKAILSVMFAVFFLFSNSIYAEEPTQESTTELYIAFFDRASDTQGLEYWLKSGLSLEQIAESFFQQDETQKRYPDSLANELFITTVYQNIFNHEPDDEGLQYWVNELDSEATTRALSILAIVNGATGDDKIILQNKTEVGFYFADNGLNDAEQAEAVMEGVSVDTQSVEDAKDMIDEFADLPVPPPESLMWTKQFGTDSYEWGKAVTTDKDGDVYITGTTGGYLDGQTLVGNWDAFITKFDSYGQQLWTRQFGTKNSDMGNAIIVDSLGKIYITGEMGGRAFLTIFDGGTRVSTEKFGEWAIGHSIAIDKFGDIFITGSTKESLENPGEYSAKEDIFLAKFKNDGTQIWIRQFGSTEDDIAYSVGIDSHNDIYLSGVTTGDLEGHTQRGAGDLFLSKFNSDGTMIWTTQFGSYGSDTGCSMDIDGEDNIYIAGGTSGDLIDDAFISETWDIFLTKLNTEGETEWMRQYGTPQFDATCSVATDGDGKIYLTGITSGDLAIDKQGSGGDIFLSEFDSSGVRRSTEQYGSERADIGYSLTVDSLGAVYITGMTEGDLDGENSDYGDIFLSKFK
;
A
#
# COMPACT_ATOMS: atom_id res chain seq x y z
N MET A 1 50.77 33.60 -43.30
CA MET A 1 49.34 33.49 -43.60
C MET A 1 49.08 32.00 -43.82
N MET A 2 48.85 31.19 -42.79
CA MET A 2 47.69 31.13 -41.87
C MET A 2 46.59 30.22 -42.44
N LYS A 3 46.20 29.24 -41.62
CA LYS A 3 45.15 28.19 -41.74
C LYS A 3 45.58 26.84 -42.30
N ALA A 4 45.89 25.90 -41.39
CA ALA A 4 45.35 24.52 -41.33
C ALA A 4 46.20 23.64 -40.38
N ILE A 5 46.26 23.98 -39.08
CA ILE A 5 46.70 23.07 -38.01
C ILE A 5 45.87 23.47 -36.78
N LEU A 6 44.69 22.85 -36.63
CA LEU A 6 43.89 22.89 -35.41
C LEU A 6 42.87 21.75 -35.50
N SER A 7 43.13 20.64 -34.78
CA SER A 7 42.13 19.72 -34.18
C SER A 7 42.73 18.43 -33.60
N VAL A 8 44.04 18.24 -33.65
CA VAL A 8 44.72 17.13 -32.94
C VAL A 8 45.56 17.73 -31.83
N MET A 9 44.96 17.97 -30.66
CA MET A 9 45.61 18.20 -29.35
C MET A 9 44.53 18.69 -28.36
N PHE A 10 43.73 17.78 -27.81
CA PHE A 10 42.99 18.05 -26.58
C PHE A 10 42.59 16.72 -25.89
N ALA A 11 43.56 15.83 -25.66
CA ALA A 11 43.32 14.61 -24.89
C ALA A 11 44.62 14.06 -24.26
N VAL A 12 45.53 14.92 -23.81
CA VAL A 12 46.63 14.50 -22.91
C VAL A 12 47.03 15.70 -22.08
N PHE A 13 46.41 15.90 -20.92
CA PHE A 13 46.99 16.55 -19.74
C PHE A 13 45.90 16.65 -18.66
N PHE A 14 45.80 15.69 -17.75
CA PHE A 14 45.44 15.92 -16.35
C PHE A 14 45.72 14.66 -15.52
N LEU A 15 46.97 14.54 -15.04
CA LEU A 15 47.28 13.78 -13.85
C LEU A 15 47.94 14.73 -12.85
N PHE A 16 47.36 14.77 -11.65
CA PHE A 16 47.71 15.54 -10.45
C PHE A 16 47.30 17.02 -10.36
N SER A 17 46.05 17.24 -9.93
CA SER A 17 45.73 18.24 -8.92
C SER A 17 44.47 17.84 -8.16
N ASN A 18 44.55 17.70 -6.84
CA ASN A 18 43.39 17.59 -5.96
C ASN A 18 42.41 18.73 -6.23
N SER A 19 41.13 18.37 -6.32
CA SER A 19 39.95 19.25 -6.45
C SER A 19 39.74 19.90 -7.83
N ILE A 20 39.37 19.07 -8.80
CA ILE A 20 38.50 19.48 -9.92
C ILE A 20 37.24 18.65 -9.72
N TYR A 21 36.08 19.31 -9.61
CA TYR A 21 34.80 18.69 -9.28
C TYR A 21 34.60 17.41 -10.10
N ALA A 22 34.56 16.26 -9.43
CA ALA A 22 34.02 15.07 -10.05
C ALA A 22 32.56 15.37 -10.37
N GLU A 23 32.10 14.97 -11.55
CA GLU A 23 30.76 15.33 -12.01
C GLU A 23 29.74 14.63 -11.09
N GLU A 24 28.91 15.43 -10.45
CA GLU A 24 27.84 14.92 -9.59
C GLU A 24 26.84 14.17 -10.49
N PRO A 25 26.37 12.99 -10.07
CA PRO A 25 25.42 12.22 -10.86
C PRO A 25 24.11 13.01 -11.04
N THR A 26 23.66 13.08 -12.29
CA THR A 26 22.34 13.56 -12.67
C THR A 26 21.43 12.38 -12.98
N GLN A 27 20.12 12.60 -13.03
CA GLN A 27 19.17 11.55 -13.44
C GLN A 27 19.55 11.00 -14.83
N GLU A 28 19.88 11.88 -15.78
CA GLU A 28 20.35 11.54 -17.13
C GLU A 28 21.60 10.67 -17.10
N SER A 29 22.70 11.15 -16.52
CA SER A 29 23.96 10.40 -16.48
C SER A 29 23.86 9.09 -15.70
N THR A 30 23.00 9.02 -14.67
CA THR A 30 22.78 7.78 -13.93
C THR A 30 21.99 6.77 -14.77
N THR A 31 20.93 7.20 -15.47
CA THR A 31 20.19 6.34 -16.41
C THR A 31 21.08 5.84 -17.54
N GLU A 32 21.96 6.68 -18.08
CA GLU A 32 22.95 6.26 -19.08
C GLU A 32 23.91 5.17 -18.55
N LEU A 33 24.30 5.24 -17.28
CA LEU A 33 25.08 4.16 -16.65
C LEU A 33 24.26 2.87 -16.50
N TYR A 34 22.96 2.94 -16.20
CA TYR A 34 22.12 1.74 -16.18
C TYR A 34 22.08 1.07 -17.56
N ILE A 35 21.86 1.86 -18.62
CA ILE A 35 21.88 1.37 -20.00
C ILE A 35 23.24 0.74 -20.31
N ALA A 36 24.34 1.43 -20.01
CA ALA A 36 25.67 1.00 -20.43
C ALA A 36 26.21 -0.23 -19.68
N PHE A 37 25.83 -0.43 -18.42
CA PHE A 37 26.34 -1.53 -17.59
C PHE A 37 25.36 -2.70 -17.48
N PHE A 38 24.06 -2.44 -17.55
CA PHE A 38 23.00 -3.42 -17.34
C PHE A 38 22.14 -3.69 -18.59
N ASP A 39 22.21 -2.86 -19.63
CA ASP A 39 21.39 -2.97 -20.86
C ASP A 39 19.88 -2.94 -20.56
N ARG A 40 19.48 -2.09 -19.62
CA ARG A 40 18.08 -1.96 -19.19
C ARG A 40 17.74 -0.57 -18.68
N ALA A 41 16.44 -0.30 -18.60
CA ALA A 41 15.90 0.84 -17.89
C ALA A 41 16.33 0.85 -16.41
N SER A 42 16.54 2.05 -15.89
CA SER A 42 16.74 2.27 -14.48
C SER A 42 15.40 2.25 -13.75
N ASP A 43 15.35 1.63 -12.58
CA ASP A 43 14.19 1.67 -11.71
C ASP A 43 14.23 2.92 -10.81
N THR A 44 13.07 3.36 -10.33
CA THR A 44 12.92 4.59 -9.53
C THR A 44 13.77 4.57 -8.26
N GLN A 45 13.78 3.44 -7.53
CA GLN A 45 14.49 3.31 -6.25
C GLN A 45 16.01 3.32 -6.46
N GLY A 46 16.48 2.62 -7.49
CA GLY A 46 17.87 2.61 -7.92
C GLY A 46 18.37 4.00 -8.29
N LEU A 47 17.63 4.74 -9.13
CA LEU A 47 17.96 6.12 -9.47
C LEU A 47 18.09 7.01 -8.23
N GLU A 48 17.08 6.98 -7.35
CA GLU A 48 17.09 7.78 -6.14
C GLU A 48 18.28 7.47 -5.24
N TYR A 49 18.60 6.19 -5.07
CA TYR A 49 19.74 5.76 -4.28
C TYR A 49 21.04 6.35 -4.80
N TRP A 50 21.31 6.24 -6.11
CA TRP A 50 22.57 6.70 -6.70
C TRP A 50 22.69 8.23 -6.68
N LEU A 51 21.60 8.94 -6.93
CA LEU A 51 21.55 10.41 -6.83
C LEU A 51 21.79 10.92 -5.41
N LYS A 52 21.43 10.14 -4.38
CA LYS A 52 21.61 10.49 -2.96
C LYS A 52 22.88 9.88 -2.34
N SER A 53 23.63 9.06 -3.10
CA SER A 53 24.77 8.29 -2.58
C SER A 53 25.98 9.13 -2.16
N GLY A 54 26.12 10.35 -2.71
CA GLY A 54 27.30 11.20 -2.52
C GLY A 54 28.56 10.70 -3.24
N LEU A 55 28.42 9.73 -4.16
CA LEU A 55 29.48 9.23 -5.02
C LEU A 55 29.54 9.98 -6.35
N SER A 56 30.72 10.11 -6.93
CA SER A 56 30.87 10.65 -8.29
C SER A 56 30.48 9.63 -9.36
N LEU A 57 30.22 10.08 -10.59
CA LEU A 57 29.93 9.19 -11.72
C LEU A 57 31.00 8.12 -11.95
N GLU A 58 32.28 8.43 -11.78
CA GLU A 58 33.37 7.46 -11.89
C GLU A 58 33.28 6.38 -10.80
N GLN A 59 32.94 6.77 -9.57
CA GLN A 59 32.79 5.84 -8.45
C GLN A 59 31.56 4.94 -8.63
N ILE A 60 30.47 5.50 -9.17
CA ILE A 60 29.27 4.75 -9.51
C ILE A 60 29.57 3.76 -10.64
N ALA A 61 30.25 4.18 -11.71
CA ALA A 61 30.64 3.31 -12.81
C ALA A 61 31.53 2.14 -12.33
N GLU A 62 32.52 2.41 -11.47
CA GLU A 62 33.33 1.35 -10.86
C GLU A 62 32.49 0.41 -9.98
N SER A 63 31.52 0.93 -9.24
CA SER A 63 30.57 0.13 -8.44
C SER A 63 29.64 -0.73 -9.31
N PHE A 64 29.16 -0.20 -10.43
CA PHE A 64 28.29 -0.92 -11.37
C PHE A 64 29.05 -2.08 -12.00
N PHE A 65 30.33 -1.86 -12.37
CA PHE A 65 31.15 -2.91 -12.96
C PHE A 65 31.34 -4.14 -12.06
N GLN A 66 31.28 -3.96 -10.74
CA GLN A 66 31.42 -5.07 -9.77
C GLN A 66 30.12 -5.85 -9.55
N GLN A 67 28.98 -5.38 -10.07
CA GLN A 67 27.71 -6.07 -9.86
C GLN A 67 27.69 -7.40 -10.61
N ASP A 68 27.06 -8.42 -10.01
CA ASP A 68 26.92 -9.75 -10.60
C ASP A 68 26.25 -9.71 -11.98
N GLU A 69 25.29 -8.82 -12.16
CA GLU A 69 24.58 -8.58 -13.42
C GLU A 69 25.54 -8.11 -14.52
N THR A 70 26.35 -7.08 -14.24
CA THR A 70 27.36 -6.60 -15.17
C THR A 70 28.43 -7.63 -15.43
N GLN A 71 28.88 -8.39 -14.42
CA GLN A 71 29.89 -9.45 -14.60
C GLN A 71 29.40 -10.64 -15.43
N LYS A 72 28.09 -10.88 -15.53
CA LYS A 72 27.54 -11.84 -16.50
C LYS A 72 27.70 -11.36 -17.94
N ARG A 73 27.56 -10.05 -18.18
CA ARG A 73 27.66 -9.41 -19.51
C ARG A 73 29.10 -9.11 -19.91
N TYR A 74 29.89 -8.61 -18.97
CA TYR A 74 31.30 -8.22 -19.14
C TYR A 74 32.22 -8.97 -18.16
N PRO A 75 32.32 -10.32 -18.22
CA PRO A 75 33.18 -11.05 -17.31
C PRO A 75 34.64 -10.55 -17.36
N ASP A 76 35.33 -10.52 -16.24
CA ASP A 76 36.76 -10.17 -16.18
C ASP A 76 37.61 -10.98 -17.18
N SER A 77 37.23 -12.23 -17.47
CA SER A 77 37.90 -13.10 -18.43
C SER A 77 37.65 -12.78 -19.91
N LEU A 78 36.71 -11.88 -20.21
CA LEU A 78 36.37 -11.50 -21.59
C LEU A 78 37.58 -10.84 -22.26
N ALA A 79 37.87 -11.13 -23.53
CA ALA A 79 38.96 -10.46 -24.24
C ALA A 79 38.62 -8.98 -24.47
N ASN A 80 39.60 -8.07 -24.41
CA ASN A 80 39.37 -6.62 -24.53
C ASN A 80 38.67 -6.23 -25.85
N GLU A 81 39.01 -6.90 -26.96
CA GLU A 81 38.32 -6.73 -28.25
C GLU A 81 36.83 -7.06 -28.14
N LEU A 82 36.50 -8.24 -27.61
CA LEU A 82 35.12 -8.68 -27.44
C LEU A 82 34.36 -7.84 -26.41
N PHE A 83 35.04 -7.37 -25.36
CA PHE A 83 34.48 -6.46 -24.37
C PHE A 83 34.02 -5.15 -25.02
N ILE A 84 34.89 -4.47 -25.78
CA ILE A 84 34.54 -3.21 -26.45
C ILE A 84 33.44 -3.41 -27.47
N THR A 85 33.50 -4.48 -28.28
CA THR A 85 32.42 -4.80 -29.22
C THR A 85 31.08 -5.02 -28.51
N THR A 86 31.08 -5.71 -27.36
CA THR A 86 29.85 -5.93 -26.58
C THR A 86 29.31 -4.64 -25.97
N VAL A 87 30.19 -3.72 -25.53
CA VAL A 87 29.79 -2.40 -25.01
C VAL A 87 29.13 -1.56 -26.11
N TYR A 88 29.73 -1.48 -27.30
CA TYR A 88 29.16 -0.76 -28.44
C TYR A 88 27.82 -1.37 -28.89
N GLN A 89 27.73 -2.70 -28.94
CA GLN A 89 26.49 -3.38 -29.29
C GLN A 89 25.37 -3.12 -28.28
N ASN A 90 25.68 -3.07 -26.98
CA ASN A 90 24.73 -2.71 -25.93
C ASN A 90 24.26 -1.25 -26.09
N ILE A 91 25.19 -0.30 -26.07
CA ILE A 91 24.82 1.12 -25.97
C ILE A 91 24.23 1.64 -27.29
N PHE A 92 24.82 1.26 -28.43
CA PHE A 92 24.54 1.86 -29.73
C PHE A 92 23.95 0.91 -30.76
N ASN A 93 23.71 -0.36 -30.42
CA ASN A 93 23.16 -1.38 -31.33
C ASN A 93 24.01 -1.66 -32.59
N HIS A 94 25.31 -1.38 -32.57
CA HIS A 94 26.23 -1.74 -33.65
C HIS A 94 27.64 -2.02 -33.13
N GLU A 95 28.48 -2.62 -33.97
CA GLU A 95 29.91 -2.81 -33.68
C GLU A 95 30.70 -1.49 -33.86
N PRO A 96 31.80 -1.27 -33.11
CA PRO A 96 32.69 -0.13 -33.33
C PRO A 96 33.37 -0.22 -34.69
N ASP A 97 33.77 0.91 -35.27
CA ASP A 97 34.66 0.90 -36.43
C ASP A 97 36.07 0.43 -36.04
N ASP A 98 36.85 0.00 -37.05
CA ASP A 98 38.20 -0.56 -36.84
C ASP A 98 39.15 0.39 -36.09
N GLU A 99 39.04 1.72 -36.30
CA GLU A 99 39.91 2.70 -35.65
C GLU A 99 39.50 2.90 -34.18
N GLY A 100 38.19 3.02 -33.91
CA GLY A 100 37.64 3.13 -32.57
C GLY A 100 37.89 1.88 -31.71
N LEU A 101 37.67 0.69 -32.28
CA LEU A 101 37.97 -0.59 -31.61
C LEU A 101 39.45 -0.68 -31.24
N GLN A 102 40.34 -0.40 -32.19
CA GLN A 102 41.78 -0.47 -31.96
C GLN A 102 42.25 0.54 -30.92
N TYR A 103 41.65 1.74 -30.89
CA TYR A 103 41.94 2.75 -29.87
C TYR A 103 41.61 2.22 -28.46
N TRP A 104 40.38 1.77 -28.23
CA TRP A 104 39.97 1.32 -26.90
C TRP A 104 40.71 0.07 -26.44
N VAL A 105 40.97 -0.87 -27.34
CA VAL A 105 41.77 -2.07 -27.04
C VAL A 105 43.19 -1.69 -26.61
N ASN A 106 43.83 -0.72 -27.28
CA ASN A 106 45.16 -0.25 -26.89
C ASN A 106 45.16 0.43 -25.51
N GLU A 107 44.15 1.23 -25.20
CA GLU A 107 44.03 1.88 -23.88
C GLU A 107 43.83 0.87 -22.75
N LEU A 108 43.04 -0.19 -22.99
CA LEU A 108 42.85 -1.28 -22.02
C LEU A 108 44.09 -2.18 -21.88
N ASP A 109 44.73 -2.56 -23.00
CA ASP A 109 45.92 -3.42 -23.00
C ASP A 109 47.14 -2.73 -22.36
N SER A 110 47.20 -1.40 -22.42
CA SER A 110 48.24 -0.59 -21.77
C SER A 110 47.91 -0.19 -20.34
N GLU A 111 46.74 -0.60 -19.81
CA GLU A 111 46.22 -0.23 -18.50
C GLU A 111 46.09 1.29 -18.30
N ALA A 112 45.91 2.05 -19.39
CA ALA A 112 45.72 3.50 -19.35
C ALA A 112 44.33 3.89 -18.84
N THR A 113 43.35 2.98 -18.94
CA THR A 113 42.00 3.10 -18.40
C THR A 113 41.52 1.76 -17.83
N THR A 114 40.50 1.79 -16.97
CA THR A 114 39.79 0.59 -16.51
C THR A 114 38.63 0.27 -17.45
N ARG A 115 38.08 -0.95 -17.36
CA ARG A 115 36.87 -1.31 -18.12
C ARG A 115 35.68 -0.42 -17.76
N ALA A 116 35.44 -0.19 -16.47
CA ALA A 116 34.39 0.70 -15.99
C ALA A 116 34.54 2.12 -16.57
N LEU A 117 35.75 2.69 -16.49
CA LEU A 117 36.01 4.04 -17.00
C LEU A 117 35.98 4.11 -18.53
N SER A 118 36.32 3.02 -19.24
CA SER A 118 36.17 2.97 -20.70
C SER A 118 34.70 3.00 -21.13
N ILE A 119 33.80 2.32 -20.41
CA ILE A 119 32.35 2.38 -20.68
C ILE A 119 31.84 3.81 -20.47
N LEU A 120 32.15 4.41 -19.33
CA LEU A 120 31.76 5.80 -19.03
C LEU A 120 32.31 6.77 -20.10
N ALA A 121 33.55 6.59 -20.56
CA ALA A 121 34.14 7.42 -21.60
C ALA A 121 33.50 7.20 -22.98
N ILE A 122 33.04 5.99 -23.29
CA ILE A 122 32.29 5.68 -24.53
C ILE A 122 30.92 6.38 -24.50
N VAL A 123 30.18 6.30 -23.39
CA VAL A 123 28.91 7.02 -23.17
C VAL A 123 29.09 8.52 -23.40
N ASN A 124 30.06 9.13 -22.69
CA ASN A 124 30.35 10.56 -22.80
C ASN A 124 30.86 10.99 -24.19
N GLY A 125 31.42 10.03 -24.94
CA GLY A 125 31.96 10.23 -26.29
C GLY A 125 30.94 10.08 -27.42
N ALA A 126 29.68 9.73 -27.12
CA ALA A 126 28.66 9.47 -28.12
C ALA A 126 28.39 10.71 -29.00
N THR A 127 28.40 10.51 -30.32
CA THR A 127 28.12 11.58 -31.31
C THR A 127 27.31 11.03 -32.47
N GLY A 128 26.68 11.90 -33.27
CA GLY A 128 25.90 11.45 -34.43
C GLY A 128 24.74 10.55 -34.03
N ASP A 129 24.58 9.42 -34.73
CA ASP A 129 23.52 8.44 -34.51
C ASP A 129 23.63 7.78 -33.12
N ASP A 130 24.84 7.48 -32.65
CA ASP A 130 25.12 6.91 -31.32
C ASP A 130 24.52 7.78 -30.21
N LYS A 131 24.65 9.11 -30.35
CA LYS A 131 24.07 10.05 -29.39
C LYS A 131 22.55 10.02 -29.42
N ILE A 132 21.94 9.88 -30.59
CA ILE A 132 20.48 9.82 -30.72
C ILE A 132 19.96 8.52 -30.10
N ILE A 133 20.62 7.38 -30.35
CA ILE A 133 20.24 6.09 -29.75
C ILE A 133 20.30 6.17 -28.22
N LEU A 134 21.41 6.69 -27.68
CA LEU A 134 21.57 6.86 -26.24
C LEU A 134 20.50 7.77 -25.65
N GLN A 135 20.21 8.92 -26.29
CA GLN A 135 19.15 9.83 -25.84
C GLN A 135 17.76 9.17 -25.85
N ASN A 136 17.46 8.41 -26.90
CA ASN A 136 16.19 7.68 -27.03
C ASN A 136 16.08 6.59 -25.94
N LYS A 137 17.14 5.81 -25.69
CA LYS A 137 17.18 4.83 -24.60
C LYS A 137 17.01 5.53 -23.24
N THR A 138 17.68 6.68 -23.01
CA THR A 138 17.53 7.44 -21.77
C THR A 138 16.10 7.95 -21.58
N GLU A 139 15.43 8.41 -22.64
CA GLU A 139 14.01 8.81 -22.59
C GLU A 139 13.08 7.65 -22.21
N VAL A 140 13.28 6.47 -22.83
CA VAL A 140 12.54 5.25 -22.47
C VAL A 140 12.82 4.85 -21.01
N GLY A 141 14.07 4.96 -20.56
CA GLY A 141 14.45 4.67 -19.17
C GLY A 141 13.78 5.60 -18.16
N PHE A 142 13.66 6.90 -18.46
CA PHE A 142 12.89 7.82 -17.63
C PHE A 142 11.41 7.46 -17.62
N TYR A 143 10.82 7.18 -18.78
CA TYR A 143 9.41 6.83 -18.86
C TYR A 143 9.08 5.55 -18.06
N PHE A 144 9.97 4.56 -18.10
CA PHE A 144 9.86 3.33 -17.30
C PHE A 144 9.91 3.63 -15.78
N ALA A 145 10.87 4.45 -15.35
CA ALA A 145 11.01 4.84 -13.95
C ALA A 145 9.86 5.72 -13.44
N ASP A 146 9.34 6.62 -14.28
CA ASP A 146 8.24 7.52 -13.94
C ASP A 146 6.91 6.77 -13.82
N ASN A 147 6.75 5.65 -14.54
CA ASN A 147 5.62 4.72 -14.38
C ASN A 147 5.79 3.75 -13.20
N GLY A 148 6.85 3.89 -12.40
CA GLY A 148 7.06 3.10 -11.18
C GLY A 148 7.39 1.62 -11.43
N LEU A 149 7.74 1.24 -12.66
CA LEU A 149 8.14 -0.12 -13.00
C LEU A 149 9.55 -0.42 -12.47
N ASN A 150 9.79 -1.68 -12.08
CA ASN A 150 11.07 -2.11 -11.51
C ASN A 150 11.43 -3.58 -11.80
N ASP A 151 10.67 -4.27 -12.65
CA ASP A 151 11.02 -5.62 -13.08
C ASP A 151 12.21 -5.58 -14.06
N ALA A 152 13.22 -6.41 -13.79
CA ALA A 152 14.46 -6.39 -14.57
C ALA A 152 14.28 -6.95 -15.99
N GLU A 153 13.41 -7.93 -16.19
CA GLU A 153 13.14 -8.49 -17.52
C GLU A 153 12.35 -7.49 -18.37
N GLN A 154 11.36 -6.81 -17.78
CA GLN A 154 10.65 -5.71 -18.43
C GLN A 154 11.60 -4.54 -18.76
N ALA A 155 12.47 -4.17 -17.82
CA ALA A 155 13.44 -3.10 -18.02
C ALA A 155 14.43 -3.38 -19.17
N GLU A 156 14.84 -4.66 -19.34
CA GLU A 156 15.64 -5.10 -20.50
C GLU A 156 14.78 -5.07 -21.78
N ALA A 157 13.55 -5.60 -21.73
CA ALA A 157 12.67 -5.71 -22.88
C ALA A 157 12.31 -4.35 -23.52
N VAL A 158 12.06 -3.32 -22.71
CA VAL A 158 11.72 -1.97 -23.23
C VAL A 158 12.92 -1.28 -23.89
N MET A 159 14.14 -1.71 -23.56
CA MET A 159 15.37 -1.19 -24.19
C MET A 159 15.70 -1.92 -25.51
N GLU A 160 15.16 -3.11 -25.71
CA GLU A 160 15.39 -3.91 -26.91
C GLU A 160 14.78 -3.21 -28.13
N GLY A 161 15.60 -2.94 -29.15
CA GLY A 161 15.14 -2.35 -30.41
C GLY A 161 15.02 -0.83 -30.44
N VAL A 162 15.21 -0.14 -29.31
CA VAL A 162 15.30 1.34 -29.27
C VAL A 162 16.47 1.79 -30.14
N SER A 163 16.19 2.62 -31.15
CA SER A 163 17.12 2.98 -32.22
C SER A 163 17.09 4.48 -32.52
N VAL A 164 17.72 4.92 -33.61
CA VAL A 164 17.64 6.32 -34.07
C VAL A 164 16.23 6.75 -34.51
N ASP A 165 15.33 5.80 -34.76
CA ASP A 165 13.96 6.09 -35.20
C ASP A 165 13.07 6.47 -34.00
N THR A 166 12.40 7.61 -34.08
CA THR A 166 11.46 8.06 -33.03
C THR A 166 10.31 7.06 -32.83
N GLN A 167 9.91 6.32 -33.87
CA GLN A 167 8.88 5.30 -33.72
C GLN A 167 9.29 4.20 -32.72
N SER A 168 10.59 3.84 -32.65
CA SER A 168 11.05 2.84 -31.69
C SER A 168 10.96 3.30 -30.23
N VAL A 169 10.94 4.62 -29.98
CA VAL A 169 10.69 5.18 -28.65
C VAL A 169 9.22 5.08 -28.30
N GLU A 170 8.33 5.41 -29.24
CA GLU A 170 6.88 5.30 -29.03
C GLU A 170 6.46 3.84 -28.85
N ASP A 171 7.01 2.90 -29.64
CA ASP A 171 6.76 1.47 -29.48
C ASP A 171 7.21 0.96 -28.10
N ALA A 172 8.34 1.46 -27.59
CA ALA A 172 8.83 1.12 -26.25
C ALA A 172 7.96 1.73 -25.14
N LYS A 173 7.44 2.96 -25.33
CA LYS A 173 6.49 3.58 -24.39
C LYS A 173 5.15 2.88 -24.39
N ASP A 174 4.64 2.46 -25.54
CA ASP A 174 3.43 1.63 -25.63
C ASP A 174 3.62 0.31 -24.86
N MET A 175 4.80 -0.32 -24.95
CA MET A 175 5.13 -1.50 -24.13
C MET A 175 5.20 -1.18 -22.63
N ILE A 176 5.72 -0.01 -22.25
CA ILE A 176 5.76 0.44 -20.85
C ILE A 176 4.35 0.69 -20.33
N ASP A 177 3.50 1.36 -21.10
CA ASP A 177 2.10 1.59 -20.78
C ASP A 177 1.38 0.24 -20.66
N GLU A 178 1.63 -0.70 -21.57
CA GLU A 178 1.13 -2.07 -21.44
C GLU A 178 1.62 -2.72 -20.15
N PHE A 179 2.90 -2.60 -19.75
CA PHE A 179 3.43 -3.14 -18.48
C PHE A 179 2.87 -2.46 -17.24
N ALA A 180 2.60 -1.16 -17.30
CA ALA A 180 1.96 -0.40 -16.23
C ALA A 180 0.47 -0.74 -16.11
N ASP A 181 -0.19 -1.01 -17.24
CA ASP A 181 -1.58 -1.46 -17.35
C ASP A 181 -1.73 -2.98 -17.29
N LEU A 182 -0.62 -3.74 -17.27
CA LEU A 182 -0.68 -5.20 -17.28
C LEU A 182 -1.43 -5.61 -16.02
N PRO A 183 -2.40 -6.52 -16.13
CA PRO A 183 -2.97 -7.16 -14.96
C PRO A 183 -1.82 -7.81 -14.22
N VAL A 184 -1.54 -7.24 -13.07
CA VAL A 184 -0.46 -7.70 -12.24
C VAL A 184 -0.77 -9.16 -11.88
N PRO A 185 0.14 -10.11 -12.14
CA PRO A 185 -0.14 -11.51 -11.87
C PRO A 185 -0.52 -11.67 -10.39
N PRO A 186 -1.50 -12.51 -10.04
CA PRO A 186 -1.95 -12.64 -8.66
C PRO A 186 -0.80 -13.10 -7.76
N PRO A 187 -0.33 -12.31 -6.78
CA PRO A 187 0.29 -12.82 -5.60
C PRO A 187 -0.84 -13.25 -4.68
N GLU A 188 -0.56 -14.33 -4.00
CA GLU A 188 -1.47 -14.97 -3.09
C GLU A 188 -2.68 -15.61 -3.77
N SER A 189 -2.46 -16.82 -4.30
CA SER A 189 -3.57 -17.58 -4.87
C SER A 189 -4.67 -17.77 -3.83
N LEU A 190 -5.90 -17.38 -4.18
CA LEU A 190 -7.08 -17.73 -3.38
C LEU A 190 -7.06 -19.23 -3.06
N MET A 191 -6.80 -19.55 -1.79
CA MET A 191 -6.65 -20.92 -1.33
C MET A 191 -8.01 -21.57 -1.13
N TRP A 192 -8.91 -20.84 -0.46
CA TRP A 192 -10.28 -21.25 -0.20
C TRP A 192 -11.13 -20.05 0.20
N THR A 193 -12.42 -20.15 -0.08
CA THR A 193 -13.48 -19.32 0.52
C THR A 193 -14.39 -20.22 1.35
N LYS A 194 -14.96 -19.69 2.43
CA LYS A 194 -15.97 -20.32 3.28
C LYS A 194 -17.15 -19.37 3.39
N GLN A 195 -18.33 -19.80 3.00
CA GLN A 195 -19.57 -19.02 3.09
C GLN A 195 -20.51 -19.63 4.14
N PHE A 196 -21.15 -18.79 4.94
CA PHE A 196 -22.11 -19.20 5.97
C PHE A 196 -23.07 -18.06 6.33
N GLY A 197 -24.33 -18.39 6.62
CA GLY A 197 -25.38 -17.41 6.89
C GLY A 197 -26.70 -18.06 7.27
N THR A 198 -27.77 -17.30 7.19
CA THR A 198 -29.15 -17.72 7.49
C THR A 198 -30.12 -17.19 6.43
N ASP A 199 -31.42 -17.49 6.55
CA ASP A 199 -32.48 -16.90 5.71
C ASP A 199 -32.74 -15.40 6.05
N SER A 200 -31.71 -14.65 6.46
CA SER A 200 -31.71 -13.21 6.78
C SER A 200 -30.40 -12.59 6.30
N TYR A 201 -30.17 -11.29 6.50
CA TYR A 201 -28.84 -10.75 6.21
C TYR A 201 -27.87 -11.03 7.36
N GLU A 202 -26.62 -11.21 6.99
CA GLU A 202 -25.47 -11.22 7.87
C GLU A 202 -24.35 -10.36 7.28
N TRP A 203 -23.52 -9.78 8.14
CA TRP A 203 -22.32 -9.07 7.72
C TRP A 203 -21.15 -9.47 8.60
N GLY A 204 -20.10 -10.04 8.01
CA GLY A 204 -18.79 -10.21 8.67
C GLY A 204 -18.07 -8.88 8.66
N LYS A 205 -18.01 -8.18 9.80
CA LYS A 205 -17.53 -6.79 9.88
C LYS A 205 -16.05 -6.67 10.18
N ALA A 206 -15.50 -7.60 10.96
CA ALA A 206 -14.07 -7.61 11.26
C ALA A 206 -13.52 -9.02 11.43
N VAL A 207 -12.27 -9.22 11.01
CA VAL A 207 -11.51 -10.47 11.15
C VAL A 207 -10.18 -10.24 11.84
N THR A 208 -9.73 -11.20 12.66
CA THR A 208 -8.40 -11.20 13.27
C THR A 208 -7.88 -12.65 13.40
N THR A 209 -6.58 -12.82 13.61
CA THR A 209 -5.96 -14.13 13.86
C THR A 209 -5.22 -14.18 15.19
N ASP A 210 -5.12 -15.36 15.80
CA ASP A 210 -4.22 -15.58 16.93
C ASP A 210 -2.87 -16.17 16.50
N LYS A 211 -1.95 -16.27 17.47
CA LYS A 211 -0.60 -16.83 17.27
C LYS A 211 -0.57 -18.28 16.79
N ASP A 212 -1.68 -19.02 16.95
CA ASP A 212 -1.79 -20.42 16.55
C ASP A 212 -2.39 -20.54 15.13
N GLY A 213 -2.76 -19.41 14.51
CA GLY A 213 -3.34 -19.32 13.17
C GLY A 213 -4.85 -19.56 13.15
N ASP A 214 -5.51 -19.57 14.31
CA ASP A 214 -6.97 -19.60 14.35
C ASP A 214 -7.53 -18.22 13.97
N VAL A 215 -8.66 -18.22 13.27
CA VAL A 215 -9.27 -17.03 12.68
C VAL A 215 -10.58 -16.71 13.41
N TYR A 216 -10.80 -15.45 13.75
CA TYR A 216 -12.00 -14.99 14.45
C TYR A 216 -12.69 -13.91 13.64
N ILE A 217 -14.01 -14.05 13.47
CA ILE A 217 -14.85 -13.06 12.78
C ILE A 217 -15.89 -12.56 13.76
N THR A 218 -16.08 -11.24 13.81
CA THR A 218 -17.24 -10.61 14.44
C THR A 218 -18.13 -9.94 13.39
N GLY A 219 -19.39 -9.75 13.72
CA GLY A 219 -20.33 -9.09 12.82
C GLY A 219 -21.71 -8.92 13.42
N THR A 220 -22.71 -8.88 12.54
CA THR A 220 -24.12 -8.88 12.93
C THR A 220 -24.93 -9.86 12.09
N THR A 221 -25.99 -10.43 12.67
CA THR A 221 -26.91 -11.37 12.02
C THR A 221 -28.35 -11.03 12.33
N GLY A 222 -29.22 -11.15 11.33
CA GLY A 222 -30.67 -11.03 11.49
C GLY A 222 -31.37 -12.36 11.80
N GLY A 223 -30.60 -13.45 11.94
CA GLY A 223 -31.11 -14.81 12.06
C GLY A 223 -30.55 -15.61 13.24
N TYR A 224 -30.81 -16.92 13.19
CA TYR A 224 -30.39 -17.90 14.19
C TYR A 224 -29.06 -18.55 13.75
N LEU A 225 -27.98 -17.77 13.72
CA LEU A 225 -26.70 -18.19 13.17
C LEU A 225 -26.16 -19.42 13.90
N ASP A 226 -25.92 -20.51 13.16
CA ASP A 226 -25.49 -21.82 13.70
C ASP A 226 -26.35 -22.36 14.87
N GLY A 227 -27.66 -22.09 14.81
CA GLY A 227 -28.62 -22.50 15.84
C GLY A 227 -28.51 -21.72 17.15
N GLN A 228 -27.76 -20.62 17.18
CA GLN A 228 -27.78 -19.67 18.29
C GLN A 228 -29.12 -18.92 18.35
N THR A 229 -29.40 -18.27 19.48
CA THR A 229 -30.68 -17.58 19.70
C THR A 229 -30.57 -16.12 19.31
N LEU A 230 -31.50 -15.67 18.47
CA LEU A 230 -31.71 -14.26 18.16
C LEU A 230 -32.47 -13.54 19.28
N VAL A 231 -31.90 -12.44 19.76
CA VAL A 231 -32.52 -11.46 20.65
C VAL A 231 -32.75 -10.18 19.84
N GLY A 232 -33.98 -9.66 19.83
CA GLY A 232 -34.28 -8.49 19.01
C GLY A 232 -34.34 -8.80 17.51
N ASN A 233 -33.87 -7.86 16.69
CA ASN A 233 -33.89 -7.97 15.22
C ASN A 233 -32.51 -8.28 14.63
N TRP A 234 -31.44 -7.85 15.29
CA TRP A 234 -30.06 -8.01 14.85
C TRP A 234 -29.20 -8.25 16.10
N ASP A 235 -28.41 -9.31 16.10
CA ASP A 235 -27.47 -9.59 17.18
C ASP A 235 -26.03 -9.50 16.70
N ALA A 236 -25.13 -9.12 17.61
CA ALA A 236 -23.71 -9.30 17.38
C ALA A 236 -23.36 -10.80 17.46
N PHE A 237 -22.35 -11.22 16.70
CA PHE A 237 -21.81 -12.58 16.81
C PHE A 237 -20.29 -12.58 16.84
N ILE A 238 -19.74 -13.71 17.28
CA ILE A 238 -18.36 -14.11 17.03
C ILE A 238 -18.34 -15.57 16.59
N THR A 239 -17.57 -15.86 15.54
CA THR A 239 -17.27 -17.22 15.10
C THR A 239 -15.76 -17.45 15.04
N LYS A 240 -15.33 -18.67 15.30
CA LYS A 240 -13.93 -19.09 15.26
C LYS A 240 -13.74 -20.20 14.22
N PHE A 241 -12.70 -20.07 13.41
CA PHE A 241 -12.20 -21.08 12.49
C PHE A 241 -10.79 -21.51 12.89
N ASP A 242 -10.40 -22.73 12.53
CA ASP A 242 -8.99 -23.12 12.55
C ASP A 242 -8.24 -22.62 11.30
N SER A 243 -6.91 -22.78 11.28
CA SER A 243 -6.05 -22.37 10.17
C SER A 243 -6.34 -23.05 8.81
N TYR A 244 -7.17 -24.10 8.82
CA TYR A 244 -7.60 -24.86 7.63
C TYR A 244 -9.00 -24.45 7.14
N GLY A 245 -9.64 -23.47 7.80
CA GLY A 245 -10.98 -23.01 7.46
C GLY A 245 -12.10 -23.91 8.01
N GLN A 246 -11.82 -24.79 8.98
CA GLN A 246 -12.88 -25.49 9.70
C GLN A 246 -13.45 -24.61 10.80
N GLN A 247 -14.75 -24.34 10.74
CA GLN A 247 -15.45 -23.63 11.80
C GLN A 247 -15.50 -24.47 13.08
N LEU A 248 -15.04 -23.89 14.19
CA LEU A 248 -14.96 -24.54 15.50
C LEU A 248 -16.17 -24.23 16.37
N TRP A 249 -16.63 -22.97 16.39
CA TRP A 249 -17.82 -22.55 17.14
C TRP A 249 -18.29 -21.15 16.78
N THR A 250 -19.57 -20.88 17.08
CA THR A 250 -20.21 -19.56 17.00
C THR A 250 -20.84 -19.17 18.33
N ARG A 251 -20.85 -17.88 18.65
CA ARG A 251 -21.59 -17.28 19.76
C ARG A 251 -22.33 -16.04 19.26
N GLN A 252 -23.64 -16.00 19.53
CA GLN A 252 -24.49 -14.86 19.23
C GLN A 252 -24.93 -14.19 20.53
N PHE A 253 -24.96 -12.86 20.53
CA PHE A 253 -25.31 -12.09 21.71
C PHE A 253 -25.81 -10.68 21.37
N GLY A 254 -26.82 -10.25 22.11
CA GLY A 254 -27.35 -8.89 22.00
C GLY A 254 -28.46 -8.61 23.01
N THR A 255 -29.32 -7.67 22.65
CA THR A 255 -30.39 -7.09 23.43
C THR A 255 -31.71 -7.18 22.65
N LYS A 256 -32.74 -6.44 23.07
CA LYS A 256 -34.00 -6.39 22.30
C LYS A 256 -33.94 -5.42 21.12
N ASN A 257 -32.90 -4.59 21.07
CA ASN A 257 -32.67 -3.64 19.98
C ASN A 257 -31.79 -4.31 18.92
N SER A 258 -31.25 -3.54 17.98
CA SER A 258 -30.20 -4.01 17.09
C SER A 258 -28.85 -3.95 17.79
N ASP A 259 -28.02 -4.97 17.60
CA ASP A 259 -26.70 -5.08 18.16
C ASP A 259 -25.71 -5.55 17.07
N MET A 260 -24.52 -4.96 17.03
CA MET A 260 -23.54 -5.16 15.95
C MET A 260 -22.15 -5.24 16.56
N GLY A 261 -21.36 -6.26 16.21
CA GLY A 261 -19.92 -6.28 16.49
C GLY A 261 -19.16 -5.69 15.31
N ASN A 262 -18.51 -4.55 15.50
CA ASN A 262 -17.83 -3.80 14.44
C ASN A 262 -16.34 -4.10 14.35
N ALA A 263 -15.68 -4.37 15.48
CA ALA A 263 -14.25 -4.67 15.52
C ALA A 263 -13.91 -5.73 16.57
N ILE A 264 -12.87 -6.52 16.30
CA ILE A 264 -12.41 -7.65 17.10
C ILE A 264 -10.88 -7.67 17.16
N ILE A 265 -10.31 -7.99 18.32
CA ILE A 265 -8.89 -8.31 18.48
C ILE A 265 -8.71 -9.48 19.44
N VAL A 266 -7.57 -10.17 19.32
CA VAL A 266 -7.18 -11.25 20.23
C VAL A 266 -5.83 -10.92 20.88
N ASP A 267 -5.73 -11.12 22.19
CA ASP A 267 -4.47 -10.89 22.91
C ASP A 267 -3.53 -12.11 22.83
N SER A 268 -2.29 -11.93 23.27
CA SER A 268 -1.28 -13.00 23.31
C SER A 268 -1.63 -14.20 24.21
N LEU A 269 -2.63 -14.06 25.07
CA LEU A 269 -3.15 -15.13 25.94
C LEU A 269 -4.38 -15.84 25.34
N GLY A 270 -4.87 -15.39 24.18
CA GLY A 270 -6.05 -15.92 23.50
C GLY A 270 -7.38 -15.37 24.00
N LYS A 271 -7.38 -14.29 24.79
CA LYS A 271 -8.63 -13.57 25.10
C LYS A 271 -9.04 -12.71 23.93
N ILE A 272 -10.35 -12.64 23.71
CA ILE A 272 -10.92 -11.96 22.55
C ILE A 272 -11.72 -10.77 23.05
N TYR A 273 -11.53 -9.63 22.40
CA TYR A 273 -12.16 -8.36 22.73
C TYR A 273 -12.96 -7.88 21.52
N ILE A 274 -14.23 -7.56 21.74
CA ILE A 274 -15.14 -7.09 20.69
C ILE A 274 -15.75 -5.75 21.10
N THR A 275 -15.79 -4.81 20.17
CA THR A 275 -16.53 -3.55 20.28
C THR A 275 -17.57 -3.41 19.17
N GLY A 276 -18.47 -2.46 19.32
CA GLY A 276 -19.56 -2.21 18.39
C GLY A 276 -20.67 -1.39 19.03
N GLU A 277 -21.91 -1.62 18.57
CA GLU A 277 -23.12 -1.06 19.17
C GLU A 277 -23.93 -2.17 19.84
N MET A 278 -24.34 -1.96 21.10
CA MET A 278 -25.22 -2.86 21.82
C MET A 278 -26.31 -2.09 22.57
N GLY A 279 -27.53 -2.13 22.02
CA GLY A 279 -28.70 -1.48 22.59
C GLY A 279 -28.61 0.05 22.57
N GLY A 280 -28.03 0.62 21.51
CA GLY A 280 -27.82 2.07 21.38
C GLY A 280 -26.60 2.60 22.13
N ARG A 281 -25.63 1.76 22.45
CA ARG A 281 -24.45 2.11 23.27
C ARG A 281 -23.21 1.43 22.76
N ALA A 282 -22.05 2.08 22.87
CA ALA A 282 -20.78 1.41 22.60
C ALA A 282 -20.54 0.33 23.66
N PHE A 283 -19.83 -0.74 23.31
CA PHE A 283 -19.56 -1.82 24.25
C PHE A 283 -18.14 -2.38 24.15
N LEU A 284 -17.71 -3.03 25.23
CA LEU A 284 -16.57 -3.94 25.24
C LEU A 284 -17.04 -5.29 25.77
N THR A 285 -16.99 -6.32 24.94
CA THR A 285 -17.27 -7.71 25.34
C THR A 285 -15.98 -8.51 25.32
N ILE A 286 -15.72 -9.26 26.39
CA ILE A 286 -14.53 -10.11 26.54
C ILE A 286 -14.94 -11.56 26.49
N PHE A 287 -14.25 -12.35 25.68
CA PHE A 287 -14.33 -13.81 25.66
C PHE A 287 -13.00 -14.44 26.08
N ASP A 288 -13.10 -15.57 26.76
CA ASP A 288 -11.98 -16.49 27.04
C ASP A 288 -12.33 -17.83 26.38
N GLY A 289 -11.69 -18.09 25.24
CA GLY A 289 -12.17 -19.06 24.26
C GLY A 289 -13.61 -18.77 23.83
N GLY A 290 -14.47 -19.79 23.83
CA GLY A 290 -15.90 -19.63 23.49
C GLY A 290 -16.79 -19.15 24.66
N THR A 291 -16.22 -18.68 25.77
CA THR A 291 -17.00 -18.27 26.96
C THR A 291 -16.97 -16.76 27.13
N ARG A 292 -18.15 -16.13 27.15
CA ARG A 292 -18.27 -14.68 27.43
C ARG A 292 -17.98 -14.42 28.91
N VAL A 293 -16.97 -13.60 29.18
CA VAL A 293 -16.48 -13.24 30.52
C VAL A 293 -17.21 -12.01 31.05
N SER A 294 -17.26 -10.95 30.26
CA SER A 294 -17.91 -9.68 30.62
C SER A 294 -18.42 -8.93 29.39
N THR A 295 -19.37 -8.02 29.61
CA THR A 295 -19.83 -7.03 28.63
C THR A 295 -20.06 -5.73 29.37
N GLU A 296 -19.26 -4.72 29.05
CA GLU A 296 -19.42 -3.36 29.56
C GLU A 296 -20.01 -2.48 28.45
N LYS A 297 -20.98 -1.63 28.78
CA LYS A 297 -21.63 -0.72 27.83
C LYS A 297 -21.50 0.71 28.31
N PHE A 298 -21.18 1.64 27.41
CA PHE A 298 -20.89 3.03 27.73
C PHE A 298 -21.35 3.96 26.60
N GLY A 299 -21.68 5.20 26.96
CA GLY A 299 -22.29 6.17 26.06
C GLY A 299 -23.71 5.81 25.63
N GLU A 300 -24.60 6.79 25.51
CA GLU A 300 -25.88 6.63 24.84
C GLU A 300 -25.72 7.16 23.41
N TRP A 301 -26.29 6.48 22.42
CA TRP A 301 -26.08 6.74 20.99
C TRP A 301 -24.61 6.73 20.57
N ALA A 302 -23.80 5.96 21.28
CA ALA A 302 -22.40 5.74 20.97
C ALA A 302 -22.22 4.44 20.18
N ILE A 303 -21.29 4.44 19.23
CA ILE A 303 -20.93 3.29 18.41
C ILE A 303 -19.43 3.12 18.50
N GLY A 304 -18.95 1.95 18.93
CA GLY A 304 -17.53 1.61 18.80
C GLY A 304 -17.23 1.16 17.37
N HIS A 305 -16.27 1.80 16.71
CA HIS A 305 -15.89 1.48 15.33
C HIS A 305 -14.64 0.60 15.26
N SER A 306 -13.64 0.88 16.11
CA SER A 306 -12.37 0.14 16.14
C SER A 306 -11.84 -0.09 17.55
N ILE A 307 -10.99 -1.10 17.69
CA ILE A 307 -10.39 -1.55 18.94
C ILE A 307 -8.92 -1.92 18.76
N ALA A 308 -8.07 -1.52 19.71
CA ALA A 308 -6.65 -1.86 19.75
C ALA A 308 -6.22 -2.30 21.17
N ILE A 309 -5.11 -3.04 21.26
CA ILE A 309 -4.50 -3.46 22.52
C ILE A 309 -3.05 -3.00 22.57
N ASP A 310 -2.65 -2.40 23.69
CA ASP A 310 -1.26 -2.04 23.88
C ASP A 310 -0.41 -3.20 24.42
N LYS A 311 0.91 -3.01 24.46
CA LYS A 311 1.87 -4.00 24.97
C LYS A 311 1.70 -4.33 26.46
N PHE A 312 0.93 -3.55 27.21
CA PHE A 312 0.61 -3.79 28.62
C PHE A 312 -0.74 -4.52 28.78
N GLY A 313 -1.50 -4.67 27.70
CA GLY A 313 -2.81 -5.29 27.66
C GLY A 313 -3.96 -4.31 27.94
N ASP A 314 -3.71 -3.01 27.98
CA ASP A 314 -4.81 -2.05 28.02
C ASP A 314 -5.50 -1.99 26.64
N ILE A 315 -6.82 -1.87 26.68
CA ILE A 315 -7.71 -1.90 25.51
C ILE A 315 -8.15 -0.49 25.19
N PHE A 316 -8.08 -0.11 23.92
CA PHE A 316 -8.48 1.19 23.41
C PHE A 316 -9.61 1.02 22.43
N ILE A 317 -10.68 1.79 22.58
CA ILE A 317 -11.84 1.77 21.68
C ILE A 317 -12.07 3.19 21.19
N THR A 318 -12.20 3.35 19.88
CA THR A 318 -12.62 4.61 19.27
C THR A 318 -13.97 4.48 18.59
N GLY A 319 -14.63 5.60 18.37
CA GLY A 319 -15.88 5.64 17.63
C GLY A 319 -16.52 7.02 17.63
N SER A 320 -17.84 7.04 17.43
CA SER A 320 -18.63 8.27 17.47
C SER A 320 -19.78 8.22 18.48
N THR A 321 -20.25 9.39 18.89
CA THR A 321 -21.37 9.58 19.84
C THR A 321 -22.17 10.83 19.52
N LYS A 322 -23.50 10.79 19.69
CA LYS A 322 -24.39 11.97 19.55
C LYS A 322 -24.64 12.70 20.87
N GLU A 323 -24.15 12.15 21.96
CA GLU A 323 -24.28 12.70 23.30
C GLU A 323 -22.93 12.86 23.97
N SER A 324 -22.88 13.75 24.95
CA SER A 324 -21.68 13.91 25.77
C SER A 324 -21.46 12.72 26.69
N LEU A 325 -20.27 12.12 26.62
CA LEU A 325 -19.83 10.99 27.45
C LEU A 325 -19.24 11.44 28.78
N GLU A 326 -18.64 12.64 28.82
CA GLU A 326 -18.03 13.21 30.03
C GLU A 326 -18.98 14.17 30.77
N ASN A 327 -19.80 14.95 30.04
CA ASN A 327 -20.70 15.97 30.59
C ASN A 327 -22.10 15.90 29.95
N PRO A 328 -22.95 14.95 30.38
CA PRO A 328 -24.28 14.73 29.79
C PRO A 328 -25.09 16.03 29.67
N GLY A 329 -25.38 16.45 28.43
CA GLY A 329 -26.23 17.62 28.12
C GLY A 329 -25.55 18.83 27.46
N GLU A 330 -24.24 18.81 27.16
CA GLU A 330 -23.53 19.97 26.56
C GLU A 330 -23.27 19.92 25.04
N TYR A 331 -23.57 18.81 24.35
CA TYR A 331 -23.40 18.68 22.90
C TYR A 331 -24.67 18.03 22.33
N SER A 332 -25.33 18.69 21.37
CA SER A 332 -26.59 18.19 20.84
C SER A 332 -26.72 18.38 19.33
N ALA A 333 -26.89 17.24 18.65
CA ALA A 333 -27.37 16.97 17.29
C ALA A 333 -26.34 16.43 16.27
N LYS A 334 -25.04 16.50 16.55
CA LYS A 334 -23.95 16.05 15.66
C LYS A 334 -23.13 14.94 16.32
N GLU A 335 -22.46 14.11 15.51
CA GLU A 335 -21.57 13.05 16.01
C GLU A 335 -20.20 13.60 16.38
N ASP A 336 -19.71 13.29 17.59
CA ASP A 336 -18.36 13.60 18.05
C ASP A 336 -17.52 12.33 18.19
N ILE A 337 -16.20 12.46 18.08
CA ILE A 337 -15.25 11.37 18.28
C ILE A 337 -15.13 11.07 19.78
N PHE A 338 -15.03 9.78 20.13
CA PHE A 338 -14.54 9.38 21.44
C PHE A 338 -13.33 8.44 21.35
N LEU A 339 -12.46 8.49 22.36
CA LEU A 339 -11.42 7.51 22.63
C LEU A 339 -11.58 7.01 24.07
N ALA A 340 -11.73 5.71 24.25
CA ALA A 340 -11.94 5.07 25.55
C ALA A 340 -10.82 4.09 25.86
N LYS A 341 -10.34 4.09 27.11
CA LYS A 341 -9.32 3.15 27.59
C LYS A 341 -9.88 2.25 28.69
N PHE A 342 -9.62 0.95 28.57
CA PHE A 342 -10.01 -0.08 29.51
C PHE A 342 -8.79 -0.94 29.89
N LYS A 343 -8.87 -1.61 31.03
CA LYS A 343 -7.94 -2.72 31.35
C LYS A 343 -8.36 -3.99 30.62
N ASN A 344 -7.45 -4.96 30.52
CA ASN A 344 -7.73 -6.30 29.99
C ASN A 344 -8.83 -7.11 30.72
N ASP A 345 -9.32 -6.64 31.87
CA ASP A 345 -10.46 -7.21 32.61
C ASP A 345 -11.79 -6.51 32.32
N GLY A 346 -11.78 -5.48 31.47
CA GLY A 346 -12.94 -4.68 31.10
C GLY A 346 -13.17 -3.47 31.99
N THR A 347 -12.34 -3.22 33.00
CA THR A 347 -12.47 -2.03 33.85
C THR A 347 -12.14 -0.76 33.04
N GLN A 348 -13.12 0.14 32.89
CA GLN A 348 -12.90 1.45 32.25
C GLN A 348 -11.92 2.30 33.07
N ILE A 349 -10.93 2.89 32.39
CA ILE A 349 -9.96 3.81 32.99
C ILE A 349 -10.39 5.25 32.71
N TRP A 350 -10.57 5.60 31.44
CA TRP A 350 -11.00 6.93 31.02
C TRP A 350 -11.70 6.89 29.66
N ILE A 351 -12.44 7.96 29.36
CA ILE A 351 -12.96 8.28 28.03
C ILE A 351 -12.52 9.72 27.73
N ARG A 352 -12.24 10.02 26.47
CA ARG A 352 -12.03 11.36 25.93
C ARG A 352 -13.03 11.56 24.80
N GLN A 353 -13.55 12.77 24.67
CA GLN A 353 -14.42 13.17 23.58
C GLN A 353 -13.91 14.48 22.98
N PHE A 354 -13.89 14.57 21.65
CA PHE A 354 -13.49 15.75 20.91
C PHE A 354 -14.14 15.74 19.52
N GLY A 355 -14.18 16.89 18.86
CA GLY A 355 -14.86 17.06 17.60
C GLY A 355 -14.89 18.53 17.18
N SER A 356 -15.34 18.74 15.94
CA SER A 356 -15.67 20.03 15.37
C SER A 356 -17.09 20.46 15.82
N THR A 357 -17.67 21.44 15.14
CA THR A 357 -19.10 21.78 15.33
C THR A 357 -20.04 20.95 14.44
N GLU A 358 -19.49 20.14 13.54
CA GLU A 358 -20.20 19.27 12.60
C GLU A 358 -20.00 17.80 12.96
N ASP A 359 -20.23 16.87 12.03
CA ASP A 359 -20.09 15.43 12.31
C ASP A 359 -18.63 14.99 12.18
N ASP A 360 -18.14 14.29 13.21
CA ASP A 360 -16.79 13.79 13.36
C ASP A 360 -16.83 12.31 13.80
N ILE A 361 -16.20 11.44 13.02
CA ILE A 361 -16.25 10.00 13.24
C ILE A 361 -14.85 9.43 13.11
N ALA A 362 -14.35 8.79 14.16
CA ALA A 362 -13.14 7.98 14.10
C ALA A 362 -13.48 6.54 13.73
N TYR A 363 -12.93 6.05 12.61
CA TYR A 363 -13.15 4.69 12.12
C TYR A 363 -12.06 3.72 12.56
N SER A 364 -10.82 4.18 12.76
CA SER A 364 -9.70 3.32 13.17
C SER A 364 -8.92 3.86 14.36
N VAL A 365 -8.37 2.94 15.16
CA VAL A 365 -7.40 3.22 16.23
C VAL A 365 -6.19 2.31 16.08
N GLY A 366 -5.00 2.89 16.16
CA GLY A 366 -3.71 2.18 16.14
C GLY A 366 -2.80 2.64 17.29
N ILE A 367 -1.82 1.82 17.65
CA ILE A 367 -0.89 2.11 18.74
C ILE A 367 0.53 1.81 18.27
N ASP A 368 1.43 2.77 18.38
CA ASP A 368 2.83 2.61 17.98
C ASP A 368 3.68 1.89 19.04
N SER A 369 4.94 1.61 18.71
CA SER A 369 5.90 0.96 19.61
C SER A 369 6.20 1.78 20.88
N HIS A 370 6.00 3.11 20.81
CA HIS A 370 6.14 4.07 21.89
C HIS A 370 4.91 4.17 22.80
N ASN A 371 3.82 3.48 22.45
CA ASN A 371 2.53 3.48 23.13
C ASN A 371 1.73 4.78 22.97
N ASP A 372 2.06 5.56 21.94
CA ASP A 372 1.20 6.65 21.47
C ASP A 372 0.05 6.05 20.64
N ILE A 373 -1.09 6.73 20.69
CA ILE A 373 -2.36 6.27 20.14
C ILE A 373 -2.71 7.16 18.96
N TYR A 374 -3.11 6.54 17.87
CA TYR A 374 -3.49 7.20 16.64
C TYR A 374 -4.96 6.93 16.33
N LEU A 375 -5.66 7.95 15.85
CA LEU A 375 -7.05 7.87 15.41
C LEU A 375 -7.15 8.39 13.99
N SER A 376 -7.81 7.64 13.11
CA SER A 376 -8.15 8.10 11.77
C SER A 376 -9.66 8.03 11.53
N GLY A 377 -10.15 8.90 10.64
CA GLY A 377 -11.56 8.92 10.31
C GLY A 377 -11.95 10.06 9.38
N VAL A 378 -13.18 10.55 9.50
CA VAL A 378 -13.71 11.66 8.72
C VAL A 378 -14.22 12.78 9.63
N THR A 379 -13.99 14.01 9.21
CA THR A 379 -14.66 15.20 9.76
C THR A 379 -15.42 15.93 8.67
N THR A 380 -16.60 16.44 8.99
CA THR A 380 -17.39 17.30 8.11
C THR A 380 -17.32 18.78 8.51
N GLY A 381 -16.31 19.14 9.32
CA GLY A 381 -16.10 20.51 9.79
C GLY A 381 -14.63 20.86 9.99
N ASP A 382 -14.41 21.97 10.69
CA ASP A 382 -13.09 22.47 11.04
C ASP A 382 -12.57 21.79 12.32
N LEU A 383 -11.84 20.67 12.19
CA LEU A 383 -11.37 19.89 13.33
C LEU A 383 -10.06 20.46 13.89
N GLU A 384 -10.03 20.74 15.20
CA GLU A 384 -8.84 21.24 15.92
C GLU A 384 -8.16 22.47 15.26
N GLY A 385 -8.96 23.32 14.60
CA GLY A 385 -8.49 24.55 13.95
C GLY A 385 -7.97 24.37 12.52
N HIS A 386 -8.09 23.18 11.94
CA HIS A 386 -7.90 22.95 10.51
C HIS A 386 -9.15 23.34 9.73
N THR A 387 -8.99 23.71 8.46
CA THR A 387 -10.10 24.17 7.61
C THR A 387 -10.57 23.06 6.70
N GLN A 388 -11.87 22.81 6.70
CA GLN A 388 -12.51 21.87 5.78
C GLN A 388 -12.35 22.33 4.32
N ARG A 389 -11.96 21.40 3.43
CA ARG A 389 -11.86 21.66 1.98
C ARG A 389 -13.06 21.12 1.20
N GLY A 390 -13.55 19.95 1.58
CA GLY A 390 -14.58 19.21 0.86
C GLY A 390 -15.88 19.04 1.64
N ALA A 391 -16.68 18.04 1.27
CA ALA A 391 -17.89 17.65 2.01
C ALA A 391 -17.54 16.86 3.30
N GLY A 392 -16.37 16.23 3.32
CA GLY A 392 -15.78 15.54 4.46
C GLY A 392 -14.30 15.34 4.17
N ASP A 393 -13.46 15.54 5.17
CA ASP A 393 -12.00 15.43 5.06
C ASP A 393 -11.50 14.30 5.97
N LEU A 394 -10.43 13.62 5.54
CA LEU A 394 -9.70 12.68 6.39
C LEU A 394 -8.97 13.46 7.50
N PHE A 395 -8.94 12.89 8.70
CA PHE A 395 -8.04 13.32 9.75
C PHE A 395 -7.17 12.19 10.30
N LEU A 396 -6.04 12.57 10.89
CA LEU A 396 -5.22 11.75 11.76
C LEU A 396 -4.95 12.53 13.05
N SER A 397 -5.27 11.96 14.21
CA SER A 397 -4.99 12.54 15.52
C SER A 397 -4.07 11.64 16.33
N LYS A 398 -3.05 12.22 16.96
CA LYS A 398 -2.13 11.53 17.86
C LYS A 398 -2.41 11.90 19.31
N PHE A 399 -2.38 10.91 20.19
CA PHE A 399 -2.50 11.02 21.64
C PHE A 399 -1.34 10.30 22.30
N ASN A 400 -0.97 10.72 23.49
CA ASN A 400 -0.09 9.91 24.33
C ASN A 400 -0.89 8.78 25.02
N SER A 401 -0.18 7.87 25.69
CA SER A 401 -0.79 6.76 26.46
C SER A 401 -1.75 7.15 27.60
N ASP A 402 -1.77 8.42 28.03
CA ASP A 402 -2.69 8.93 29.07
C ASP A 402 -4.00 9.52 28.50
N GLY A 403 -4.09 9.58 27.16
CA GLY A 403 -5.23 10.12 26.44
C GLY A 403 -5.19 11.64 26.28
N THR A 404 -4.03 12.28 26.42
CA THR A 404 -3.84 13.68 26.06
C THR A 404 -3.52 13.78 24.57
N MET A 405 -4.31 14.56 23.84
CA MET A 405 -4.05 14.84 22.42
C MET A 405 -2.75 15.63 22.26
N ILE A 406 -1.90 15.19 21.32
CA ILE A 406 -0.63 15.82 20.99
C ILE A 406 -0.81 16.72 19.77
N TRP A 407 -1.39 16.19 18.70
CA TRP A 407 -1.66 16.92 17.46
C TRP A 407 -2.80 16.26 16.66
N THR A 408 -3.36 17.03 15.74
CA THR A 408 -4.29 16.56 14.70
C THR A 408 -3.82 17.12 13.35
N THR A 409 -3.93 16.32 12.30
CA THR A 409 -3.78 16.75 10.91
C THR A 409 -5.07 16.42 10.18
N GLN A 410 -5.58 17.37 9.38
CA GLN A 410 -6.73 17.19 8.51
C GLN A 410 -6.30 17.47 7.07
N PHE A 411 -6.66 16.56 6.16
CA PHE A 411 -6.33 16.63 4.75
C PHE A 411 -7.43 16.00 3.89
N GLY A 412 -7.67 16.59 2.72
CA GLY A 412 -8.77 16.24 1.84
C GLY A 412 -8.70 16.99 0.52
N SER A 413 -9.52 16.53 -0.42
CA SER A 413 -9.79 17.09 -1.73
C SER A 413 -10.93 18.11 -1.66
N TYR A 414 -11.44 18.55 -2.81
CA TYR A 414 -12.71 19.29 -2.87
C TYR A 414 -13.95 18.36 -2.83
N GLY A 415 -13.74 17.05 -2.89
CA GLY A 415 -14.76 16.00 -2.81
C GLY A 415 -15.09 15.61 -1.37
N SER A 416 -15.51 14.36 -1.18
CA SER A 416 -15.59 13.75 0.15
C SER A 416 -14.47 12.72 0.27
N ASP A 417 -13.72 12.77 1.37
CA ASP A 417 -12.60 11.88 1.64
C ASP A 417 -12.81 11.20 3.00
N THR A 418 -12.55 9.90 3.08
CA THR A 418 -12.78 9.14 4.32
C THR A 418 -11.73 8.06 4.49
N GLY A 419 -10.93 8.15 5.56
CA GLY A 419 -10.01 7.07 5.95
C GLY A 419 -10.73 6.04 6.80
N CYS A 420 -11.15 4.96 6.15
CA CYS A 420 -11.94 3.89 6.75
C CYS A 420 -11.12 2.98 7.67
N SER A 421 -9.83 2.82 7.39
CA SER A 421 -8.96 1.88 8.10
C SER A 421 -7.54 2.42 8.22
N MET A 422 -6.83 1.97 9.25
CA MET A 422 -5.45 2.33 9.52
C MET A 422 -4.72 1.14 10.14
N ASP A 423 -3.47 0.95 9.74
CA ASP A 423 -2.54 0.01 10.36
C ASP A 423 -1.18 0.68 10.60
N ILE A 424 -0.44 0.18 11.60
CA ILE A 424 0.88 0.70 11.98
C ILE A 424 1.87 -0.46 11.97
N ASP A 425 2.91 -0.36 11.15
CA ASP A 425 3.89 -1.43 11.00
C ASP A 425 4.91 -1.47 12.16
N GLY A 426 5.82 -2.45 12.11
CA GLY A 426 6.86 -2.63 13.12
C GLY A 426 7.91 -1.51 13.19
N GLU A 427 7.92 -0.59 12.23
CA GLU A 427 8.82 0.57 12.16
C GLU A 427 8.10 1.89 12.55
N ASP A 428 6.86 1.79 13.05
CA ASP A 428 5.97 2.91 13.39
C ASP A 428 5.54 3.75 12.16
N ASN A 429 5.58 3.18 10.94
CA ASN A 429 4.97 3.80 9.77
C ASN A 429 3.45 3.64 9.84
N ILE A 430 2.71 4.72 9.54
CA ILE A 430 1.26 4.76 9.64
C ILE A 430 0.66 4.66 8.24
N TYR A 431 -0.14 3.64 7.98
CA TYR A 431 -0.84 3.43 6.72
C TYR A 431 -2.33 3.70 6.92
N ILE A 432 -2.88 4.66 6.18
CA ILE A 432 -4.32 4.94 6.18
C ILE A 432 -4.86 4.67 4.78
N ALA A 433 -5.95 3.90 4.72
CA ALA A 433 -6.63 3.61 3.49
C ALA A 433 -8.10 4.01 3.57
N GLY A 434 -8.64 4.44 2.44
CA GLY A 434 -10.00 4.94 2.38
C GLY A 434 -10.52 5.21 0.98
N GLY A 435 -11.64 5.91 0.92
CA GLY A 435 -12.26 6.33 -0.33
C GLY A 435 -12.27 7.85 -0.48
N THR A 436 -12.16 8.32 -1.73
CA THR A 436 -12.30 9.74 -2.08
C THR A 436 -13.21 9.90 -3.29
N SER A 437 -14.06 10.92 -3.30
CA SER A 437 -14.82 11.35 -4.49
C SER A 437 -14.20 12.57 -5.18
N GLY A 438 -12.93 12.85 -4.91
CA GLY A 438 -12.22 14.00 -5.44
C GLY A 438 -10.77 13.67 -5.71
N ASP A 439 -9.98 14.73 -5.89
CA ASP A 439 -8.59 14.64 -6.27
C ASP A 439 -7.69 14.87 -5.04
N LEU A 440 -7.13 13.80 -4.48
CA LEU A 440 -6.19 13.86 -3.36
C LEU A 440 -4.74 14.02 -3.81
N ILE A 441 -4.41 13.73 -5.08
CA ILE A 441 -3.06 13.79 -5.62
C ILE A 441 -3.12 14.42 -7.02
N ASP A 442 -2.46 15.56 -7.20
CA ASP A 442 -2.38 16.25 -8.49
C ASP A 442 -2.09 15.25 -9.63
N ASP A 443 -2.91 15.29 -10.69
CA ASP A 443 -2.88 14.42 -11.88
C ASP A 443 -3.36 12.95 -11.70
N ALA A 444 -4.10 12.63 -10.63
CA ALA A 444 -4.77 11.33 -10.50
C ALA A 444 -5.86 11.11 -11.57
N PHE A 445 -6.18 9.83 -11.86
CA PHE A 445 -7.38 9.49 -12.64
C PHE A 445 -8.61 9.98 -11.88
N ILE A 446 -9.36 10.93 -12.46
CA ILE A 446 -10.54 11.53 -11.82
C ILE A 446 -11.78 10.77 -12.28
N SER A 447 -12.33 9.89 -11.45
CA SER A 447 -13.69 9.38 -11.65
C SER A 447 -14.72 10.42 -11.16
N GLU A 448 -15.94 10.43 -11.74
CA GLU A 448 -17.07 11.16 -11.15
C GLU A 448 -17.67 10.43 -9.92
N THR A 449 -17.03 9.33 -9.49
CA THR A 449 -17.46 8.43 -8.43
C THR A 449 -16.44 8.39 -7.29
N TRP A 450 -16.46 7.36 -6.44
CA TRP A 450 -15.47 7.18 -5.39
C TRP A 450 -14.33 6.32 -5.92
N ASP A 451 -13.10 6.69 -5.58
CA ASP A 451 -11.85 5.98 -5.85
C ASP A 451 -11.17 5.57 -4.54
N ILE A 452 -10.25 4.62 -4.63
CA ILE A 452 -9.46 4.12 -3.50
C ILE A 452 -8.25 5.02 -3.30
N PHE A 453 -7.89 5.30 -2.04
CA PHE A 453 -6.58 5.84 -1.71
C PHE A 453 -5.87 5.03 -0.62
N LEU A 454 -4.54 5.12 -0.64
CA LEU A 454 -3.63 4.64 0.39
C LEU A 454 -2.56 5.70 0.64
N THR A 455 -2.34 6.06 1.89
CA THR A 455 -1.29 7.01 2.28
C THR A 455 -0.42 6.42 3.36
N LYS A 456 0.89 6.68 3.26
CA LYS A 456 1.87 6.43 4.32
C LYS A 456 2.23 7.75 5.00
N LEU A 457 2.23 7.76 6.33
CA LEU A 457 2.66 8.88 7.16
C LEU A 457 3.68 8.44 8.20
N ASN A 458 4.51 9.39 8.64
CA ASN A 458 5.40 9.20 9.79
C ASN A 458 4.67 9.50 11.12
N THR A 459 5.37 9.29 12.24
CA THR A 459 4.82 9.48 13.60
C THR A 459 4.48 10.92 13.96
N GLU A 460 4.92 11.88 13.16
CA GLU A 460 4.65 13.31 13.23
C GLU A 460 3.41 13.71 12.42
N GLY A 461 2.82 12.79 11.67
CA GLY A 461 1.64 13.03 10.84
C GLY A 461 1.96 13.67 9.49
N GLU A 462 3.21 13.59 9.04
CA GLU A 462 3.64 14.06 7.73
C GLU A 462 3.47 12.93 6.71
N THR A 463 2.81 13.21 5.59
CA THR A 463 2.66 12.26 4.49
C THR A 463 4.00 12.02 3.80
N GLU A 464 4.44 10.76 3.76
CA GLU A 464 5.61 10.34 2.98
C GLU A 464 5.25 10.12 1.52
N TRP A 465 4.15 9.40 1.29
CA TRP A 465 3.58 9.21 -0.04
C TRP A 465 2.09 8.93 0.06
N MET A 466 1.39 9.20 -1.04
CA MET A 466 -0.03 8.86 -1.23
C MET A 466 -0.21 8.23 -2.60
N ARG A 467 -1.18 7.33 -2.70
CA ARG A 467 -1.63 6.67 -3.94
C ARG A 467 -3.15 6.80 -4.01
N GLN A 468 -3.66 7.09 -5.20
CA GLN A 468 -5.08 7.09 -5.52
C GLN A 468 -5.26 6.28 -6.80
N TYR A 469 -6.21 5.35 -6.82
CA TYR A 469 -6.51 4.52 -7.97
C TYR A 469 -7.97 4.05 -7.94
N GLY A 470 -8.49 3.70 -9.12
CA GLY A 470 -9.86 3.26 -9.27
C GLY A 470 -10.17 2.99 -10.74
N THR A 471 -11.45 2.83 -11.01
CA THR A 471 -12.05 2.66 -12.33
C THR A 471 -13.02 3.83 -12.57
N PRO A 472 -13.62 3.95 -13.76
CA PRO A 472 -14.71 4.92 -13.96
C PRO A 472 -15.99 4.66 -13.12
N GLN A 473 -16.02 3.58 -12.32
CA GLN A 473 -17.15 3.17 -11.49
C GLN A 473 -16.79 3.31 -10.00
N PHE A 474 -17.74 3.03 -9.11
CA PHE A 474 -17.51 3.13 -7.67
C PHE A 474 -16.47 2.11 -7.18
N ASP A 475 -15.40 2.60 -6.57
CA ASP A 475 -14.33 1.82 -5.97
C ASP A 475 -14.01 2.38 -4.57
N ALA A 476 -13.99 1.51 -3.57
CA ALA A 476 -13.70 1.93 -2.19
C ALA A 476 -13.02 0.81 -1.42
N THR A 477 -12.01 1.17 -0.63
CA THR A 477 -11.39 0.25 0.34
C THR A 477 -12.08 0.36 1.70
N CYS A 478 -12.17 -0.79 2.39
CA CYS A 478 -12.72 -0.89 3.73
C CYS A 478 -11.66 -1.23 4.79
N SER A 479 -10.54 -1.85 4.38
CA SER A 479 -9.51 -2.34 5.31
C SER A 479 -8.12 -2.19 4.71
N VAL A 480 -7.15 -1.88 5.58
CA VAL A 480 -5.72 -2.03 5.32
C VAL A 480 -5.09 -2.91 6.40
N ALA A 481 -4.09 -3.71 6.03
CA ALA A 481 -3.18 -4.35 6.98
C ALA A 481 -1.78 -4.48 6.36
N THR A 482 -0.79 -4.58 7.23
CA THR A 482 0.62 -4.77 6.90
C THR A 482 1.11 -6.13 7.37
N ASP A 483 2.11 -6.68 6.69
CA ASP A 483 2.82 -7.87 7.15
C ASP A 483 4.18 -7.52 7.80
N GLY A 484 4.87 -8.56 8.30
CA GLY A 484 6.19 -8.40 8.91
C GLY A 484 7.32 -8.09 7.93
N ASP A 485 7.08 -8.20 6.62
CA ASP A 485 8.05 -7.94 5.56
C ASP A 485 7.85 -6.53 4.92
N GLY A 486 6.87 -5.77 5.43
CA GLY A 486 6.56 -4.40 4.97
C GLY A 486 5.64 -4.34 3.75
N LYS A 487 4.97 -5.44 3.40
CA LYS A 487 3.88 -5.43 2.41
C LYS A 487 2.62 -4.85 3.01
N ILE A 488 1.79 -4.28 2.15
CA ILE A 488 0.53 -3.63 2.53
C ILE A 488 -0.58 -4.23 1.68
N TYR A 489 -1.69 -4.58 2.32
CA TYR A 489 -2.83 -5.24 1.71
C TYR A 489 -4.08 -4.40 1.89
N LEU A 490 -4.88 -4.26 0.83
CA LEU A 490 -6.16 -3.56 0.82
C LEU A 490 -7.28 -4.48 0.35
N THR A 491 -8.47 -4.34 0.96
CA THR A 491 -9.70 -4.98 0.46
C THR A 491 -10.87 -4.03 0.54
N GLY A 492 -11.89 -4.28 -0.27
CA GLY A 492 -13.07 -3.46 -0.31
C GLY A 492 -14.08 -3.95 -1.34
N ILE A 493 -14.65 -2.99 -2.06
CA ILE A 493 -15.62 -3.19 -3.13
C ILE A 493 -15.18 -2.42 -4.38
N THR A 494 -15.33 -3.05 -5.53
CA THR A 494 -15.23 -2.41 -6.84
C THR A 494 -16.49 -2.68 -7.65
N SER A 495 -17.05 -1.66 -8.27
CA SER A 495 -18.10 -1.83 -9.28
C SER A 495 -17.50 -1.90 -10.70
N GLY A 496 -16.19 -1.73 -10.85
CA GLY A 496 -15.48 -1.75 -12.12
C GLY A 496 -14.65 -3.01 -12.35
N ASP A 497 -13.73 -2.91 -13.30
CA ASP A 497 -12.76 -3.94 -13.66
C ASP A 497 -11.37 -3.53 -13.13
N LEU A 498 -11.06 -3.81 -11.86
CA LEU A 498 -9.75 -3.44 -11.25
C LEU A 498 -8.62 -4.41 -11.63
N ALA A 499 -8.92 -5.68 -11.90
CA ALA A 499 -7.91 -6.72 -12.15
C ALA A 499 -8.24 -7.74 -13.25
N ILE A 500 -9.38 -7.57 -13.95
CA ILE A 500 -9.93 -8.49 -14.96
C ILE A 500 -10.63 -9.70 -14.32
N ASP A 501 -11.90 -9.55 -13.91
CA ASP A 501 -12.89 -10.65 -13.78
C ASP A 501 -14.21 -10.14 -13.17
N LYS A 502 -14.74 -9.00 -13.63
CA LYS A 502 -16.03 -8.50 -13.09
C LYS A 502 -17.13 -9.54 -13.26
N GLN A 503 -17.77 -9.90 -12.16
CA GLN A 503 -18.87 -10.86 -12.16
C GLN A 503 -20.21 -10.11 -12.17
N GLY A 504 -20.85 -10.06 -13.34
CA GLY A 504 -22.19 -9.47 -13.47
C GLY A 504 -22.20 -7.95 -13.27
N SER A 505 -23.20 -7.43 -12.54
CA SER A 505 -23.40 -5.98 -12.35
C SER A 505 -23.37 -5.54 -10.88
N GLY A 506 -23.16 -6.48 -9.95
CA GLY A 506 -22.87 -6.17 -8.56
C GLY A 506 -21.47 -5.58 -8.40
N GLY A 507 -21.17 -5.09 -7.20
CA GLY A 507 -19.77 -4.81 -6.85
C GLY A 507 -19.09 -6.10 -6.41
N ASP A 508 -17.81 -6.24 -6.73
CA ASP A 508 -16.97 -7.39 -6.40
C ASP A 508 -15.98 -7.04 -5.28
N ILE A 509 -15.47 -8.09 -4.62
CA ILE A 509 -14.38 -7.97 -3.65
C ILE A 509 -13.06 -7.81 -4.43
N PHE A 510 -12.14 -7.02 -3.89
CA PHE A 510 -10.75 -7.01 -4.36
C PHE A 510 -9.76 -7.24 -3.23
N LEU A 511 -8.57 -7.71 -3.58
CA LEU A 511 -7.38 -7.74 -2.73
C LEU A 511 -6.23 -7.08 -3.50
N SER A 512 -5.74 -5.91 -3.07
CA SER A 512 -4.57 -5.27 -3.67
C SER A 512 -3.37 -5.37 -2.75
N GLU A 513 -2.23 -5.85 -3.26
CA GLU A 513 -0.93 -5.85 -2.57
C GLU A 513 -0.10 -4.63 -3.00
N PHE A 514 0.59 -4.01 -2.05
CA PHE A 514 1.58 -2.97 -2.29
C PHE A 514 2.88 -3.31 -1.54
N ASP A 515 3.99 -2.83 -2.07
CA ASP A 515 5.23 -2.79 -1.31
C ASP A 515 5.30 -1.57 -0.38
N SER A 516 6.35 -1.51 0.44
CA SER A 516 6.59 -0.41 1.39
C SER A 516 6.81 0.96 0.73
N SER A 517 7.12 1.00 -0.56
CA SER A 517 7.24 2.22 -1.37
C SER A 517 5.91 2.68 -1.97
N GLY A 518 4.83 1.94 -1.72
CA GLY A 518 3.49 2.25 -2.23
C GLY A 518 3.32 1.89 -3.70
N VAL A 519 4.17 1.03 -4.26
CA VAL A 519 3.94 0.48 -5.62
C VAL A 519 2.99 -0.70 -5.49
N ARG A 520 1.87 -0.65 -6.25
CA ARG A 520 0.88 -1.73 -6.29
C ARG A 520 1.50 -2.95 -6.96
N ARG A 521 1.79 -3.97 -6.17
CA ARG A 521 2.37 -5.24 -6.59
C ARG A 521 1.34 -6.23 -7.06
N SER A 522 0.06 -6.00 -6.79
CA SER A 522 -1.02 -6.76 -7.40
C SER A 522 -2.42 -6.23 -7.19
N THR A 523 -3.38 -6.81 -7.91
CA THR A 523 -4.77 -6.86 -7.48
C THR A 523 -5.42 -8.16 -7.92
N GLU A 524 -6.11 -8.84 -7.01
CA GLU A 524 -7.11 -9.87 -7.32
C GLU A 524 -8.51 -9.27 -7.19
N GLN A 525 -9.43 -9.66 -8.08
CA GLN A 525 -10.85 -9.31 -8.00
C GLN A 525 -11.67 -10.60 -8.08
N TYR A 526 -12.63 -10.78 -7.17
CA TYR A 526 -13.49 -11.96 -7.13
C TYR A 526 -14.85 -11.64 -6.50
N GLY A 527 -15.87 -12.38 -6.91
CA GLY A 527 -17.24 -12.11 -6.49
C GLY A 527 -18.23 -13.05 -7.20
N SER A 528 -19.50 -12.72 -7.03
CA SER A 528 -20.65 -13.37 -7.65
C SER A 528 -21.32 -12.40 -8.63
N GLU A 529 -22.38 -12.83 -9.33
CA GLU A 529 -23.16 -11.88 -10.16
C GLU A 529 -23.91 -10.80 -9.35
N ARG A 530 -23.97 -10.94 -8.02
CA ARG A 530 -24.65 -10.04 -7.07
C ARG A 530 -23.61 -9.22 -6.29
N ALA A 531 -24.04 -8.45 -5.29
CA ALA A 531 -23.13 -7.58 -4.55
C ALA A 531 -22.27 -8.38 -3.56
N ASP A 532 -20.97 -8.15 -3.60
CA ASP A 532 -19.93 -8.75 -2.77
C ASP A 532 -19.01 -7.65 -2.22
N ILE A 533 -18.74 -7.66 -0.92
CA ILE A 533 -18.00 -6.59 -0.24
C ILE A 533 -17.05 -7.18 0.77
N GLY A 534 -15.74 -6.93 0.63
CA GLY A 534 -14.75 -7.20 1.66
C GLY A 534 -14.75 -6.08 2.70
N TYR A 535 -15.18 -6.35 3.93
CA TYR A 535 -15.22 -5.33 4.99
C TYR A 535 -13.93 -5.23 5.79
N SER A 536 -13.22 -6.34 5.95
CA SER A 536 -12.03 -6.41 6.82
C SER A 536 -11.06 -7.46 6.31
N LEU A 537 -9.77 -7.16 6.44
CA LEU A 537 -8.69 -8.11 6.22
C LEU A 537 -7.70 -8.13 7.40
N THR A 538 -6.98 -9.24 7.53
CA THR A 538 -5.85 -9.39 8.46
C THR A 538 -4.78 -10.29 7.85
N VAL A 539 -3.52 -10.12 8.26
CA VAL A 539 -2.40 -10.97 7.84
C VAL A 539 -1.90 -11.77 9.03
N ASP A 540 -1.72 -13.08 8.88
CA ASP A 540 -1.12 -13.91 9.92
C ASP A 540 0.42 -13.83 9.92
N SER A 541 1.04 -14.35 10.98
CA SER A 541 2.52 -14.36 11.13
C SER A 541 3.28 -15.16 10.07
N LEU A 542 2.58 -15.90 9.20
CA LEU A 542 3.15 -16.66 8.09
C LEU A 542 2.89 -15.98 6.74
N GLY A 543 2.34 -14.75 6.74
CA GLY A 543 2.01 -13.97 5.55
C GLY A 543 0.73 -14.42 4.85
N ALA A 544 -0.16 -15.20 5.49
CA ALA A 544 -1.44 -15.53 4.87
C ALA A 544 -2.46 -14.41 5.14
N VAL A 545 -3.11 -13.92 4.08
CA VAL A 545 -4.16 -12.90 4.17
C VAL A 545 -5.53 -13.55 4.32
N TYR A 546 -6.34 -13.02 5.23
CA TYR A 546 -7.74 -13.42 5.42
C TYR A 546 -8.65 -12.24 5.21
N ILE A 547 -9.72 -12.43 4.42
CA ILE A 547 -10.73 -11.41 4.13
C ILE A 547 -12.09 -11.90 4.59
N THR A 548 -12.84 -11.07 5.30
CA THR A 548 -14.25 -11.32 5.61
C THR A 548 -15.13 -10.19 5.11
N GLY A 549 -16.40 -10.50 4.91
CA GLY A 549 -17.33 -9.55 4.32
C GLY A 549 -18.76 -10.05 4.24
N MET A 550 -19.48 -9.55 3.24
CA MET A 550 -20.81 -10.01 2.86
C MET A 550 -20.82 -10.38 1.37
N THR A 551 -21.52 -11.45 1.02
CA THR A 551 -21.88 -11.83 -0.34
C THR A 551 -23.40 -11.96 -0.46
N GLU A 552 -24.01 -11.37 -1.48
CA GLU A 552 -25.40 -11.66 -1.84
C GLU A 552 -25.53 -12.83 -2.84
N GLY A 553 -24.42 -13.42 -3.25
CA GLY A 553 -24.35 -14.50 -4.23
C GLY A 553 -23.73 -15.77 -3.66
N ASP A 554 -23.21 -16.59 -4.58
CA ASP A 554 -22.63 -17.90 -4.26
C ASP A 554 -21.12 -17.85 -4.48
N LEU A 555 -20.35 -17.92 -3.37
CA LEU A 555 -18.88 -17.96 -3.37
C LEU A 555 -18.31 -19.34 -2.94
N ASP A 556 -19.07 -20.20 -2.25
CA ASP A 556 -18.63 -21.56 -1.81
C ASP A 556 -19.76 -22.63 -1.77
N GLY A 557 -20.86 -22.42 -2.49
CA GLY A 557 -21.81 -23.47 -2.90
C GLY A 557 -23.22 -23.43 -2.27
N GLU A 558 -23.53 -22.53 -1.34
CA GLU A 558 -24.88 -22.29 -0.83
C GLU A 558 -25.08 -20.81 -0.48
N ASN A 559 -26.09 -20.19 -1.09
CA ASN A 559 -26.54 -18.81 -0.81
C ASN A 559 -27.98 -18.84 -0.30
N SER A 560 -28.26 -18.14 0.79
CA SER A 560 -29.57 -18.10 1.45
C SER A 560 -30.59 -17.14 0.81
N ASP A 561 -30.33 -16.69 -0.44
CA ASP A 561 -31.01 -15.60 -1.17
C ASP A 561 -30.85 -14.18 -0.57
N TYR A 562 -30.28 -14.08 0.63
CA TYR A 562 -29.92 -12.86 1.37
C TYR A 562 -28.39 -12.67 1.42
N GLY A 563 -27.89 -11.60 2.05
CA GLY A 563 -26.45 -11.41 2.22
C GLY A 563 -25.87 -12.35 3.27
N ASP A 564 -24.97 -13.26 2.90
CA ASP A 564 -24.27 -14.20 3.78
C ASP A 564 -22.87 -13.68 4.14
N ILE A 565 -22.25 -14.23 5.19
CA ILE A 565 -20.85 -13.97 5.56
C ILE A 565 -19.95 -14.86 4.71
N PHE A 566 -18.79 -14.31 4.30
CA PHE A 566 -17.70 -15.13 3.78
C PHE A 566 -16.40 -14.95 4.58
N LEU A 567 -15.51 -15.93 4.46
CA LEU A 567 -14.11 -15.88 4.85
C LEU A 567 -13.26 -16.45 3.71
N SER A 568 -12.39 -15.65 3.13
CA SER A 568 -11.44 -16.07 2.10
C SER A 568 -10.01 -16.05 2.65
N LYS A 569 -9.19 -17.00 2.23
CA LYS A 569 -7.76 -17.08 2.56
C LYS A 569 -6.91 -17.05 1.29
N PHE A 570 -5.86 -16.26 1.32
CA PHE A 570 -4.88 -16.11 0.25
C PHE A 570 -3.48 -16.50 0.76
N LYS A 571 -2.62 -17.02 -0.14
CA LYS A 571 -1.20 -17.30 0.15
C LYS A 571 -0.32 -17.42 -1.09
#